data_AF-A0A3P7MLA6-F1
#
_entry.id   AF-A0A3P7MLA6-F1
#
_cell.length_a   1.000
_cell.length_b   1.000
_cell.length_c   1.000
_cell.angle_alpha   90.00
_cell.angle_beta   90.00
_cell.angle_gamma   90.00
#
_symmetry.space_group_name_H-M   'P 1'
#
loop_
_entity.id
_entity.type
_entity.pdbx_description
1 polymer ?
#
loop_
_entity_poly.entity_id
_entity_poly.type
_entity_poly.pdbx_seq_one_letter_code
_entity_poly.pdbx_strand_id
1 'polypeptide(L)'
;MAEAQHPQETRKPMQPHKFLTLPGADDETTNESDSHEQTKSGRKAHGLRWTIAKNTQLTPTNSYGTIVFEGCAHQARAQFVRASFDTDPAILSDLLDKVWNLPPPKLIVTIHGGLTEFE
;
A
#
# COMPACT_ATOMS: atom_id res chain seq x y z
N MET A 1 13.73 36.37 17.97
CA MET A 1 12.66 35.65 18.67
C MET A 1 11.40 35.78 17.83
N ALA A 2 10.95 34.69 17.21
CA ALA A 2 9.62 34.58 16.61
C ALA A 2 9.21 33.12 16.75
N GLU A 3 8.20 32.93 17.59
CA GLU A 3 7.73 31.67 18.15
C GLU A 3 6.85 30.93 17.13
N ALA A 4 7.00 29.62 17.07
CA ALA A 4 6.32 28.74 16.14
C ALA A 4 4.84 28.57 16.54
N GLN A 5 3.92 28.83 15.60
CA GLN A 5 2.50 28.47 15.73
C GLN A 5 2.19 27.36 14.72
N HIS A 6 2.21 26.11 15.19
CA HIS A 6 1.56 24.98 14.52
C HIS A 6 0.63 24.31 15.55
N PRO A 7 -0.65 24.04 15.24
CA PRO A 7 -1.59 23.44 16.20
C PRO A 7 -1.17 22.01 16.59
N GLN A 8 -1.24 21.70 17.88
CA GLN A 8 -0.76 20.46 18.52
C GLN A 8 -1.71 19.24 18.40
N GLU A 9 -2.60 19.17 17.40
CA GLU A 9 -3.66 18.14 17.36
C GLU A 9 -3.34 16.89 16.53
N THR A 10 -2.07 16.61 16.20
CA THR A 10 -1.69 15.44 15.39
C THR A 10 -0.81 14.43 16.14
N ARG A 11 -1.15 14.15 17.41
CA ARG A 11 -0.53 13.06 18.17
C ARG A 11 -1.56 12.20 18.91
N LYS A 12 -2.50 11.61 18.18
CA LYS A 12 -3.10 10.36 18.65
C LYS A 12 -2.40 9.21 17.93
N PRO A 13 -1.66 8.32 18.63
CA PRO A 13 -1.23 7.08 18.04
C PRO A 13 -2.49 6.26 17.73
N MET A 14 -2.81 6.13 16.45
CA MET A 14 -3.92 5.30 15.99
C MET A 14 -3.60 3.84 16.32
N GLN A 15 -4.58 3.19 16.94
CA GLN A 15 -4.47 1.80 17.35
C GLN A 15 -4.37 0.91 16.10
N PRO A 16 -3.50 -0.12 16.08
CA PRO A 16 -3.47 -1.07 14.98
C PRO A 16 -4.79 -1.86 14.99
N HIS A 17 -5.67 -1.56 14.04
CA HIS A 17 -6.88 -2.34 13.85
C HIS A 17 -6.52 -3.72 13.30
N LYS A 18 -6.86 -4.77 14.05
CA LYS A 18 -6.59 -6.20 13.79
C LYS A 18 -7.43 -6.76 12.64
N PHE A 19 -7.50 -6.09 11.50
CA PHE A 19 -8.38 -6.53 10.41
C PHE A 19 -7.85 -7.79 9.69
N LEU A 20 -6.57 -8.15 9.88
CA LEU A 20 -5.95 -9.32 9.24
C LEU A 20 -5.25 -10.28 10.20
N THR A 21 -5.38 -10.12 11.52
CA THR A 21 -4.73 -11.05 12.47
C THR A 21 -5.57 -12.30 12.62
N LEU A 22 -5.35 -13.29 11.75
CA LEU A 22 -5.76 -14.67 12.02
C LEU A 22 -5.07 -15.13 13.31
N PRO A 23 -5.75 -15.86 14.23
CA PRO A 23 -5.09 -16.41 15.42
C PRO A 23 -4.01 -17.39 14.96
N GLY A 24 -2.75 -17.00 15.08
CA GLY A 24 -1.59 -17.78 14.63
C GLY A 24 -0.80 -17.19 13.46
N ALA A 25 -1.21 -16.06 12.89
CA ALA A 25 -0.40 -15.31 11.93
C ALA A 25 0.41 -14.26 12.68
N ASP A 26 1.63 -14.60 13.07
CA ASP A 26 2.69 -13.61 13.23
C ASP A 26 2.93 -12.89 11.89
N ASP A 27 3.58 -11.73 11.96
CA ASP A 27 3.82 -10.73 10.91
C ASP A 27 4.69 -11.28 9.76
N GLU A 28 4.17 -12.32 9.09
CA GLU A 28 4.85 -13.15 8.11
C GLU A 28 4.05 -13.18 6.79
N THR A 29 3.74 -12.00 6.26
CA THR A 29 3.43 -11.85 4.84
C THR A 29 4.59 -11.13 4.15
N THR A 30 5.71 -11.84 4.05
CA THR A 30 6.71 -11.59 3.01
C THR A 30 7.25 -12.94 2.57
N ASN A 31 6.57 -13.51 1.57
CA ASN A 31 7.07 -14.54 0.66
C ASN A 31 7.48 -15.88 1.32
N GLU A 32 6.51 -16.76 1.56
CA GLU A 32 6.79 -18.18 1.75
C GLU A 32 7.14 -18.83 0.41
N SER A 33 8.40 -18.70 -0.01
CA SER A 33 9.05 -19.57 -1.02
C SER A 33 10.56 -19.41 -0.93
N ASP A 34 11.15 -19.70 0.23
CA ASP A 34 12.55 -20.09 0.27
C ASP A 34 12.72 -21.24 1.27
N SER A 35 12.43 -22.44 0.77
CA SER A 35 12.73 -23.71 1.44
C SER A 35 14.24 -23.90 1.48
N HIS A 36 14.91 -23.24 2.43
CA HIS A 36 16.32 -23.50 2.72
C HIS A 36 16.46 -24.36 3.99
N GLU A 37 16.67 -25.65 3.76
CA GLU A 37 16.95 -26.68 4.74
C GLU A 37 18.12 -26.28 5.66
N GLN A 38 17.86 -26.31 6.97
CA GLN A 38 18.71 -25.72 7.97
C GLN A 38 19.84 -26.68 8.39
N THR A 39 20.92 -26.70 7.61
CA THR A 39 22.15 -27.36 8.04
C THR A 39 22.94 -26.45 8.99
N LYS A 40 23.17 -26.97 10.21
CA LYS A 40 23.96 -26.35 11.28
C LYS A 40 25.34 -25.94 10.78
N SER A 41 25.62 -24.64 10.72
CA SER A 41 26.99 -24.12 10.82
C SER A 41 26.94 -22.64 11.20
N GLY A 42 27.61 -22.31 12.31
CA GLY A 42 27.61 -20.98 12.91
C GLY A 42 27.93 -19.87 11.91
N ARG A 43 27.11 -18.83 11.89
CA ARG A 43 27.38 -17.60 11.14
C ARG A 43 26.95 -16.39 11.97
N LYS A 44 27.82 -15.38 11.89
CA LYS A 44 27.73 -14.02 12.44
C LYS A 44 26.29 -13.53 12.51
N ALA A 45 25.96 -12.77 13.57
CA ALA A 45 24.70 -12.06 13.76
C ALA A 45 24.11 -11.63 12.41
N HIS A 46 23.26 -12.50 11.84
CA HIS A 46 22.60 -12.22 10.58
C HIS A 46 21.70 -11.04 10.91
N GLY A 47 21.83 -9.95 10.16
CA GLY A 47 21.04 -8.75 10.38
C GLY A 47 19.58 -9.13 10.59
N LEU A 48 18.94 -8.44 11.54
CA LEU A 48 17.54 -8.62 11.91
C LEU A 48 16.68 -8.89 10.65
N ARG A 49 15.82 -9.92 10.71
CA ARG A 49 14.87 -10.26 9.63
C ARG A 49 14.15 -8.99 9.19
N TRP A 50 14.21 -8.69 7.89
CA TRP A 50 13.53 -7.54 7.32
C TRP A 50 12.03 -7.73 7.45
N THR A 51 11.33 -6.71 7.93
CA THR A 51 9.87 -6.69 8.04
C THR A 51 9.38 -5.30 7.64
N ILE A 52 8.18 -5.23 7.07
CA ILE A 52 7.57 -3.95 6.67
C ILE A 52 7.50 -3.01 7.88
N ALA A 53 7.08 -3.53 9.03
CA ALA A 53 6.95 -2.76 10.27
C ALA A 53 8.28 -2.18 10.80
N LYS A 54 9.41 -2.90 10.66
CA LYS A 54 10.71 -2.48 11.23
C LYS A 54 11.58 -1.72 10.25
N ASN A 55 11.38 -1.90 8.95
CA ASN A 55 12.31 -1.43 7.93
C ASN A 55 11.69 -0.48 6.90
N THR A 56 10.45 -0.03 7.10
CA THR A 56 9.80 0.98 6.26
C THR A 56 9.36 2.19 7.10
N GLN A 57 9.18 3.34 6.45
CA GLN A 57 8.69 4.55 7.08
C GLN A 57 7.60 5.18 6.20
N LEU A 58 6.50 5.59 6.83
CA LEU A 58 5.44 6.34 6.18
C LEU A 58 5.90 7.78 5.91
N THR A 59 5.77 8.20 4.65
CA THR A 59 6.03 9.57 4.21
C THR A 59 4.91 10.02 3.27
N PRO A 60 4.63 11.34 3.18
CA PRO A 60 3.61 11.85 2.26
C PRO A 60 3.87 11.41 0.81
N THR A 61 2.81 11.01 0.10
CA THR A 61 2.96 10.57 -1.29
C THR A 61 3.28 11.76 -2.20
N ASN A 62 4.29 11.58 -3.05
CA ASN A 62 4.68 12.52 -4.10
C ASN A 62 4.27 12.04 -5.50
N SER A 63 3.54 10.93 -5.59
CA SER A 63 3.19 10.26 -6.85
C SER A 63 1.68 10.21 -7.00
N TYR A 64 1.15 11.24 -7.67
CA TYR A 64 -0.25 11.40 -8.01
C TYR A 64 -0.37 12.33 -9.22
N GLY A 65 -1.48 12.24 -9.96
CA GLY A 65 -1.76 13.13 -11.08
C GLY A 65 -2.43 12.41 -12.24
N THR A 66 -2.09 12.81 -13.46
CA THR A 66 -2.65 12.25 -14.69
C THR A 66 -1.52 11.77 -15.60
N ILE A 67 -1.55 10.50 -16.00
CA ILE A 67 -0.66 9.93 -17.02
C ILE A 67 -1.32 10.14 -18.39
N VAL A 68 -0.53 10.56 -19.38
CA VAL A 68 -0.95 10.65 -20.77
C VAL A 68 -0.20 9.59 -21.55
N PHE A 69 -0.92 8.64 -22.14
CA PHE A 69 -0.31 7.62 -22.97
C PHE A 69 -0.07 8.19 -24.38
N GLU A 70 1.18 8.22 -24.80
CA GLU A 70 1.58 8.59 -26.16
C GLU A 70 1.41 7.38 -27.10
N GLY A 71 1.04 7.64 -28.35
CA GLY A 71 0.91 6.59 -29.38
C GLY A 71 -0.44 5.86 -29.44
N CYS A 72 -1.40 6.17 -28.56
CA CYS A 72 -2.78 5.73 -28.72
C CYS A 72 -3.56 6.68 -29.65
N ALA A 73 -4.48 6.12 -30.45
CA ALA A 73 -5.32 6.89 -31.38
C ALA A 73 -6.16 7.98 -30.69
N HIS A 74 -6.45 7.81 -29.40
CA HIS A 74 -6.99 8.83 -28.52
C HIS A 74 -5.96 9.07 -27.40
N GLN A 75 -5.73 10.32 -27.03
CA GLN A 75 -4.94 10.65 -25.83
C GLN A 75 -5.64 10.06 -24.61
N ALA A 76 -5.28 8.84 -24.23
CA ALA A 76 -5.79 8.21 -23.03
C ALA A 76 -5.14 8.93 -21.85
N ARG A 77 -5.91 9.77 -21.18
CA ARG A 77 -5.53 10.40 -19.91
C ARG A 77 -6.07 9.52 -18.78
N ALA A 78 -5.18 9.05 -17.91
CA ALA A 78 -5.55 8.23 -16.77
C ALA A 78 -5.13 8.93 -15.47
N GLN A 79 -6.08 9.12 -14.55
CA GLN A 79 -5.78 9.61 -13.21
C GLN A 79 -5.15 8.49 -12.38
N PHE A 80 -4.16 8.82 -11.57
CA PHE A 80 -3.48 7.86 -10.69
C PHE A 80 -3.07 8.49 -9.37
N VAL A 81 -2.92 7.64 -8.35
CA VAL A 81 -2.36 7.99 -7.04
C VAL A 81 -1.67 6.75 -6.46
N ARG A 82 -0.54 6.95 -5.80
CA ARG A 82 0.10 5.91 -4.97
C ARG A 82 -0.38 6.03 -3.53
N ALA A 83 -0.96 4.96 -2.99
CA ALA A 83 -1.41 4.83 -1.61
C ALA A 83 -0.56 3.82 -0.82
N SER A 84 -0.57 3.96 0.51
CA SER A 84 0.05 2.97 1.41
C SER A 84 -0.85 1.74 1.55
N PHE A 85 -0.25 0.60 1.89
CA PHE A 85 -0.96 -0.68 2.03
C PHE A 85 -2.00 -0.69 3.18
N ASP A 86 -1.82 0.18 4.18
CA ASP A 86 -2.66 0.33 5.38
C ASP A 86 -3.64 1.50 5.29
N THR A 87 -3.78 2.12 4.10
CA THR A 87 -4.72 3.23 3.89
C THR A 87 -6.15 2.73 4.05
N ASP A 88 -6.96 3.45 4.84
CA ASP A 88 -8.39 3.15 4.99
C ASP A 88 -9.11 3.21 3.63
N PRO A 89 -9.79 2.13 3.20
CA PRO A 89 -10.53 2.11 1.94
C PRO A 89 -11.61 3.21 1.86
N ALA A 90 -12.14 3.71 2.98
CA ALA A 90 -13.09 4.82 2.97
C ALA A 90 -12.48 6.09 2.35
N ILE A 91 -11.19 6.34 2.57
CA ILE A 91 -10.46 7.48 1.99
C ILE A 91 -10.37 7.33 0.46
N LEU A 92 -10.14 6.11 -0.03
CA LEU A 92 -10.09 5.85 -1.47
C LEU A 92 -11.46 6.01 -2.13
N SER A 93 -12.53 5.58 -1.45
CA SER A 93 -13.91 5.80 -1.93
C SER A 93 -14.23 7.29 -2.06
N ASP A 94 -13.86 8.08 -1.04
CA ASP A 94 -14.04 9.53 -1.04
C ASP A 94 -13.23 10.21 -2.16
N LEU A 95 -12.03 9.72 -2.47
CA LEU A 95 -11.21 10.22 -3.58
C LEU A 95 -11.92 10.01 -4.92
N LEU A 96 -12.44 8.80 -5.17
CA LEU A 96 -13.12 8.45 -6.42
C LEU A 96 -14.35 9.33 -6.66
N ASP A 97 -15.17 9.54 -5.64
CA ASP A 97 -16.39 10.33 -5.73
C ASP A 97 -16.10 11.85 -5.72
N LYS A 98 -15.42 12.36 -4.68
CA LYS A 98 -15.31 13.82 -4.46
C LYS A 98 -14.23 14.49 -5.28
N VAL A 99 -13.10 13.82 -5.53
CA VAL A 99 -11.93 14.43 -6.19
C VAL A 99 -11.91 14.10 -7.68
N TRP A 100 -12.18 12.85 -8.03
CA TRP A 100 -12.23 12.42 -9.43
C TRP A 100 -13.62 12.56 -10.05
N ASN A 101 -14.64 12.90 -9.26
CA ASN A 101 -16.00 13.13 -9.73
C ASN A 101 -16.57 11.94 -10.51
N LEU A 102 -16.26 10.72 -10.06
CA LEU A 102 -16.77 9.50 -10.65
C LEU A 102 -18.16 9.21 -10.07
N PRO A 103 -19.18 9.00 -10.92
CA PRO A 103 -20.49 8.64 -10.42
C PRO A 103 -20.45 7.26 -9.75
N PRO A 104 -21.23 7.04 -8.68
CA PRO A 104 -21.26 5.75 -8.00
C PRO A 104 -21.70 4.65 -8.97
N PRO A 105 -20.89 3.58 -9.13
CA PRO A 105 -21.21 2.51 -10.06
C PRO A 105 -22.40 1.70 -9.55
N LYS A 106 -23.28 1.30 -10.48
CA LYS A 106 -24.45 0.44 -10.17
C LYS A 106 -24.08 -1.05 -10.10
N LEU A 107 -22.91 -1.41 -10.62
CA LEU A 107 -22.39 -2.78 -10.67
C LEU A 107 -20.87 -2.70 -10.59
N ILE A 108 -20.29 -3.61 -9.82
CA ILE A 108 -18.83 -3.79 -9.73
C ILE A 108 -18.55 -5.22 -10.21
N VAL A 109 -17.66 -5.34 -11.19
CA VAL A 109 -17.20 -6.64 -11.70
C VAL A 109 -15.71 -6.75 -11.36
N THR A 110 -15.36 -7.72 -10.53
CA THR A 110 -13.97 -8.05 -10.22
C THR A 110 -13.55 -9.24 -11.07
N ILE A 111 -12.58 -9.03 -11.95
CA ILE A 111 -12.00 -10.10 -12.77
C ILE A 111 -10.63 -10.43 -12.19
N HIS A 112 -10.45 -11.70 -11.82
CA HIS A 112 -9.16 -12.24 -11.39
C HIS A 112 -8.59 -13.10 -12.52
N GLY A 113 -7.35 -12.83 -12.92
CA GLY A 113 -6.61 -13.60 -13.93
C GLY A 113 -5.28 -14.11 -13.38
N GLY A 114 -4.65 -15.05 -14.10
CA GLY A 114 -3.28 -15.48 -13.84
C GLY A 114 -2.25 -14.52 -14.45
N LEU A 115 -1.01 -14.56 -13.95
CA LEU A 115 0.11 -13.76 -14.49
C LEU A 115 0.63 -14.28 -15.84
N THR A 116 0.23 -15.49 -16.24
CA THR A 116 0.63 -16.13 -17.49
C THR A 116 -0.35 -15.80 -18.60
N GLU A 117 0.15 -15.45 -19.78
CA GLU A 117 -0.67 -15.37 -20.99
C GLU A 117 -1.29 -16.75 -21.26
N PHE A 118 -2.62 -16.78 -21.40
CA PHE A 118 -3.37 -17.96 -21.81
C PHE A 118 -3.94 -17.70 -23.20
N GLU A 119 -3.72 -18.64 -24.12
CA GLU A 119 -4.32 -18.66 -25.47
C GLU A 119 -5.73 -19.26 -25.42
#